data_AF-A0AA42Y438-F1
#
_entry.id   AF-A0AA42Y438-F1
#
_cell.length_a   1.000
_cell.length_b   1.000
_cell.length_c   1.000
_cell.angle_alpha   90.00
_cell.angle_beta   90.00
_cell.angle_gamma   90.00
#
_symmetry.space_group_name_H-M   'P 1'
#
loop_
_entity.id
_entity.type
_entity.pdbx_description
1 polymer ?
#
loop_
_entity_poly.entity_id
_entity_poly.type
_entity_poly.pdbx_seq_one_letter_code
_entity_poly.pdbx_strand_id
1 'polypeptide(L)'
;MRAPVVLTLGAALILAGCSLLEPGSALQDDLTARRGAWESLGYTDFAYTMAVRCVCTGIVDVPTRVTVTNSGSSALAFVSSGDPVPAEYHSWYLTIDQLFDAIQQAIDDKAELISVVYHPDLHYPSSVVIDYSLIQVVEEVGYEISDLVPAGSPSSTMERVHG
;
A
#
# COMPACT_ATOMS: atom_id res chain seq x y z
N MET A 1 -6.52 -33.15 69.54
CA MET A 1 -5.24 -33.21 68.79
C MET A 1 -5.54 -32.86 67.34
N ARG A 2 -4.69 -32.04 66.72
CA ARG A 2 -4.90 -31.32 65.45
C ARG A 2 -4.87 -32.26 64.22
N ALA A 3 -5.72 -31.97 63.23
CA ALA A 3 -5.78 -32.67 61.95
C ALA A 3 -4.56 -32.38 61.06
N PRO A 4 -4.14 -33.28 60.16
CA PRO A 4 -3.25 -32.94 59.07
C PRO A 4 -4.03 -32.52 57.83
N VAL A 5 -3.57 -31.40 57.28
CA VAL A 5 -3.95 -30.76 56.02
C VAL A 5 -3.59 -31.68 54.86
N VAL A 6 -4.55 -31.99 53.99
CA VAL A 6 -4.29 -32.63 52.70
C VAL A 6 -3.96 -31.53 51.70
N LEU A 7 -2.68 -31.46 51.32
CA LEU A 7 -2.16 -30.52 50.34
C LEU A 7 -2.51 -31.03 48.93
N THR A 8 -3.51 -30.45 48.28
CA THR A 8 -3.83 -30.73 46.88
C THR A 8 -2.82 -30.04 45.96
N LEU A 9 -1.84 -30.79 45.49
CA LEU A 9 -0.98 -30.41 44.36
C LEU A 9 -1.64 -30.92 43.07
N GLY A 10 -2.18 -30.03 42.25
CA GLY A 10 -2.81 -30.38 40.97
C GLY A 10 -2.49 -29.34 39.91
N ALA A 11 -1.49 -29.66 39.09
CA ALA A 11 -0.84 -28.84 38.07
C ALA A 11 -1.78 -27.98 37.20
N ALA A 12 -1.54 -26.67 37.18
CA ALA A 12 -2.04 -25.78 36.15
C ALA A 12 -1.24 -26.02 34.86
N LEU A 13 -1.87 -26.68 33.88
CA LEU A 13 -1.35 -26.84 32.53
C LEU A 13 -1.44 -25.48 31.83
N ILE A 14 -0.38 -24.66 31.94
CA ILE A 14 -0.25 -23.44 31.16
C ILE A 14 0.11 -23.89 29.74
N LEU A 15 -0.90 -23.99 28.87
CA LEU A 15 -0.72 -24.04 27.44
C LEU A 15 -0.02 -22.74 27.03
N ALA A 16 1.30 -22.80 26.91
CA ALA A 16 2.09 -21.78 26.25
C ALA A 16 1.56 -21.70 24.81
N GLY A 17 0.78 -20.65 24.53
CA GLY A 17 0.31 -20.35 23.19
C GLY A 17 1.51 -20.17 22.29
N CYS A 18 1.76 -21.14 21.41
CA CYS A 18 2.45 -20.86 20.18
C CYS A 18 1.56 -19.86 19.44
N SER A 19 1.96 -18.59 19.42
CA SER A 19 1.48 -17.65 18.41
C SER A 19 1.81 -18.25 17.06
N LEU A 20 0.84 -18.97 16.49
CA LEU A 20 0.81 -19.28 15.07
C LEU A 20 0.91 -17.92 14.38
N LEU A 21 2.08 -17.61 13.84
CA LEU A 21 2.24 -16.54 12.87
C LEU A 21 1.44 -16.95 11.64
N GLU A 22 0.16 -16.60 11.59
CA GLU A 22 -0.61 -16.70 10.35
C GLU A 22 -0.01 -15.68 9.37
N PRO A 23 0.34 -16.06 8.14
CA PRO A 23 0.94 -15.13 7.17
C PRO A 23 0.15 -13.83 6.99
N GLY A 24 -1.18 -13.89 7.13
CA GLY A 24 -2.06 -12.71 7.10
C GLY A 24 -1.81 -11.73 8.24
N SER A 25 -1.39 -12.17 9.43
CA SER A 25 -1.11 -11.26 10.55
C SER A 25 0.16 -10.46 10.31
N ALA A 26 1.20 -11.07 9.72
CA ALA A 26 2.45 -10.37 9.40
C ALA A 26 2.25 -9.31 8.30
N LEU A 27 1.47 -9.63 7.26
CA LEU A 27 1.11 -8.66 6.22
C LEU A 27 0.26 -7.51 6.78
N GLN A 28 -0.71 -7.81 7.63
CA GLN A 28 -1.53 -6.80 8.31
C GLN A 28 -0.69 -5.88 9.21
N ASP A 29 0.25 -6.44 9.97
CA ASP A 29 1.13 -5.68 10.85
C ASP A 29 2.05 -4.74 10.05
N ASP A 30 2.65 -5.22 8.95
CA ASP A 30 3.47 -4.37 8.08
C ASP A 30 2.62 -3.28 7.39
N LEU A 31 1.45 -3.61 6.85
CA LEU A 31 0.53 -2.62 6.28
C LEU A 31 0.20 -1.51 7.27
N THR A 32 -0.13 -1.88 8.51
CA THR A 32 -0.47 -0.94 9.58
C THR A 32 0.71 -0.05 9.94
N ALA A 33 1.90 -0.62 10.07
CA ALA A 33 3.12 0.13 10.37
C ALA A 33 3.50 1.10 9.24
N ARG A 34 3.40 0.67 7.99
CA ARG A 34 3.76 1.48 6.81
C ARG A 34 2.76 2.60 6.57
N ARG A 35 1.45 2.34 6.72
CA ARG A 35 0.42 3.38 6.67
C ARG A 35 0.66 4.45 7.74
N GLY A 36 0.88 4.05 8.99
CA GLY A 36 1.16 5.00 10.07
C GLY A 36 2.44 5.83 9.83
N ALA A 37 3.48 5.21 9.28
CA ALA A 37 4.72 5.91 8.95
C ALA A 37 4.51 6.91 7.80
N TRP A 38 3.77 6.54 6.75
CA TRP A 38 3.36 7.44 5.66
C TRP A 38 2.55 8.64 6.20
N GLU A 39 1.51 8.38 6.99
CA GLU A 39 0.66 9.42 7.59
C GLU A 39 1.47 10.38 8.47
N SER A 40 2.49 9.87 9.18
CA SER A 40 3.34 10.70 10.05
C SER A 40 4.21 11.73 9.29
N LEU A 41 4.41 11.55 7.98
CA LEU A 41 5.11 12.52 7.14
C LEU A 41 4.27 13.78 6.90
N GLY A 42 2.94 13.69 7.05
CA GLY A 42 2.03 14.83 6.99
C GLY A 42 1.90 15.49 5.61
N TYR A 43 2.16 14.74 4.52
CA TYR A 43 2.00 15.26 3.16
C TYR A 43 0.52 15.38 2.79
N THR A 44 0.06 16.62 2.62
CA THR A 44 -1.31 16.91 2.15
C THR A 44 -1.39 17.23 0.66
N ASP A 45 -0.26 17.66 0.08
CA ASP A 45 -0.15 18.06 -1.31
C ASP A 45 1.11 17.43 -1.88
N PHE A 46 0.97 16.60 -2.91
CA PHE A 46 2.08 15.86 -3.50
C PHE A 46 1.70 15.35 -4.88
N ALA A 47 2.70 14.94 -5.66
CA ALA A 47 2.47 14.31 -6.94
C ALA A 47 3.43 13.16 -7.17
N TYR A 48 3.00 12.17 -7.94
CA TYR A 48 3.77 10.97 -8.24
C TYR A 48 3.38 10.42 -9.62
N THR A 49 4.21 9.55 -10.16
CA THR A 49 3.91 8.80 -11.38
C THR A 49 3.34 7.45 -11.00
N MET A 50 2.19 7.09 -11.56
CA MET A 50 1.58 5.76 -11.44
C MET A 50 1.52 5.10 -12.80
N ALA A 51 1.83 3.81 -12.83
CA ALA A 51 1.59 2.95 -13.97
C ALA A 51 0.77 1.74 -13.51
N VAL A 52 -0.40 1.54 -14.12
CA VAL A 52 -1.26 0.40 -13.82
C VAL A 52 -0.87 -0.75 -14.74
N ARG A 53 -0.79 -1.95 -14.20
CA ARG A 53 -0.40 -3.17 -14.91
C ARG A 53 -1.56 -4.15 -14.80
N CYS A 54 -2.24 -4.38 -15.90
CA CYS A 54 -3.16 -5.50 -16.01
C CYS A 54 -3.21 -5.94 -17.46
N VAL A 55 -3.66 -7.17 -17.73
CA VAL A 55 -3.96 -7.63 -19.10
C VAL A 55 -5.29 -7.03 -19.59
N CYS A 56 -5.56 -5.77 -19.22
CA CYS A 56 -6.71 -5.01 -19.69
C CYS A 56 -6.31 -4.27 -20.97
N THR A 57 -7.08 -4.37 -22.03
CA THR A 57 -6.84 -3.59 -23.25
C THR A 57 -7.18 -2.12 -23.00
N GLY A 58 -6.27 -1.19 -23.23
CA GLY A 58 -6.59 0.25 -23.27
C GLY A 58 -5.52 1.18 -22.68
N ILE A 59 -6.00 2.31 -22.14
CA ILE A 59 -5.21 3.45 -21.67
C ILE A 59 -4.47 3.19 -20.33
N VAL A 60 -4.87 2.16 -19.59
CA VAL A 60 -4.43 1.90 -18.21
C VAL A 60 -2.94 1.57 -18.05
N ASP A 61 -2.25 1.14 -19.11
CA ASP A 61 -0.79 0.87 -19.09
C ASP A 61 0.07 2.11 -19.39
N VAL A 62 -0.54 3.30 -19.53
CA VAL A 62 0.20 4.53 -19.81
C VAL A 62 0.61 5.21 -18.50
N PRO A 63 1.92 5.49 -18.26
CA PRO A 63 2.37 6.22 -17.09
C PRO A 63 1.65 7.57 -16.95
N THR A 64 1.07 7.78 -15.78
CA THR A 64 0.21 8.91 -15.48
C THR A 64 0.70 9.65 -14.25
N ARG A 65 0.81 10.97 -14.35
CA ARG A 65 1.07 11.85 -13.23
C ARG A 65 -0.22 12.04 -12.43
N VAL A 66 -0.19 11.61 -11.18
CA VAL A 66 -1.24 11.87 -10.20
C VAL A 66 -0.80 13.02 -9.31
N THR A 67 -1.62 14.05 -9.19
CA THR A 67 -1.38 15.19 -8.31
C THR A 67 -2.49 15.27 -7.28
N VAL A 68 -2.16 15.06 -6.01
CA VAL A 68 -3.09 15.07 -4.88
C VAL A 68 -3.00 16.42 -4.18
N THR A 69 -4.15 16.99 -3.85
CA THR A 69 -4.28 18.23 -3.07
C THR A 69 -4.91 17.96 -1.72
N ASN A 70 -4.73 18.87 -0.76
CA ASN A 70 -5.27 18.75 0.61
C ASN A 70 -6.80 18.51 0.68
N SER A 71 -7.55 18.86 -0.37
CA SER A 71 -8.98 18.52 -0.49
C SER A 71 -9.25 17.03 -0.72
N GLY A 72 -8.22 16.18 -0.80
CA GLY A 72 -8.31 14.77 -1.21
C GLY A 72 -8.59 14.59 -2.71
N SER A 73 -8.62 15.68 -3.47
CA SER A 73 -8.85 15.64 -4.91
C SER A 73 -7.55 15.27 -5.63
N SER A 74 -7.67 14.49 -6.72
CA SER A 74 -6.55 14.18 -7.60
C SER A 74 -6.77 14.74 -9.00
N ALA A 75 -5.69 15.25 -9.60
CA ALA A 75 -5.62 15.54 -11.03
C ALA A 75 -4.75 14.49 -11.72
N LEU A 76 -5.19 14.06 -12.90
CA LEU A 76 -4.55 12.98 -13.66
C LEU A 76 -4.15 13.50 -15.05
N ALA A 77 -2.88 13.32 -15.41
CA ALA A 77 -2.36 13.66 -16.74
C ALA A 77 -1.36 12.62 -17.24
N PHE A 78 -1.41 12.27 -18.52
CA PHE A 78 -0.42 11.35 -19.09
C PHE A 78 0.97 11.98 -19.05
N VAL A 79 1.98 11.23 -18.61
CA VAL A 79 3.36 11.73 -18.56
C VAL A 79 3.90 12.03 -19.96
N SER A 80 3.46 11.27 -20.97
CA SER A 80 3.95 11.38 -22.35
C SER A 80 3.47 12.64 -23.08
N SER A 81 2.22 13.06 -22.89
CA SER A 81 1.62 14.20 -23.61
C SER A 81 1.25 15.39 -22.73
N GLY A 82 1.07 15.18 -21.43
CA GLY A 82 0.51 16.17 -20.51
C GLY A 82 -1.01 16.32 -20.62
N ASP A 83 -1.67 15.56 -21.49
CA ASP A 83 -3.12 15.62 -21.65
C ASP A 83 -3.82 15.03 -20.42
N PRO A 84 -5.01 15.54 -20.06
CA PRO A 84 -5.80 14.97 -18.99
C PRO A 84 -6.24 13.55 -19.34
N VAL A 85 -6.23 12.67 -18.34
CA VAL A 85 -6.79 11.32 -18.48
C VAL A 85 -8.31 11.41 -18.64
N PRO A 86 -8.95 10.69 -19.59
CA PRO A 86 -10.41 10.67 -19.73
C PRO A 86 -11.10 10.14 -18.46
N ALA A 87 -12.25 10.72 -18.12
CA ALA A 87 -12.94 10.49 -16.84
C ALA A 87 -13.31 9.01 -16.61
N GLU A 88 -13.61 8.26 -17.66
CA GLU A 88 -13.92 6.84 -17.61
C GLU A 88 -12.75 5.97 -17.12
N TYR A 89 -11.52 6.49 -17.11
CA TYR A 89 -10.34 5.78 -16.62
C TYR A 89 -9.88 6.24 -15.24
N HIS A 90 -10.52 7.25 -14.63
CA HIS A 90 -10.04 7.84 -13.37
C HIS A 90 -10.01 6.83 -12.22
N SER A 91 -10.95 5.89 -12.18
CA SER A 91 -11.02 4.86 -11.13
C SER A 91 -9.84 3.90 -11.08
N TRP A 92 -9.02 3.85 -12.14
CA TRP A 92 -7.80 3.04 -12.17
C TRP A 92 -6.61 3.71 -11.49
N TYR A 93 -6.69 5.01 -11.21
CA TYR A 93 -5.59 5.77 -10.63
C TYR A 93 -5.92 6.14 -9.19
N LEU A 94 -5.46 5.30 -8.28
CA LEU A 94 -5.69 5.43 -6.84
C LEU A 94 -4.71 6.41 -6.22
N THR A 95 -5.16 7.20 -5.24
CA THR A 95 -4.26 7.92 -4.32
C THR A 95 -3.42 6.94 -3.49
N ILE A 96 -2.35 7.42 -2.84
CA ILE A 96 -1.56 6.57 -1.93
C ILE A 96 -2.45 6.02 -0.80
N ASP A 97 -3.33 6.85 -0.24
CA ASP A 97 -4.25 6.42 0.82
C ASP A 97 -5.25 5.37 0.29
N GLN A 98 -5.78 5.58 -0.92
CA GLN A 98 -6.66 4.62 -1.59
C GLN A 98 -5.94 3.30 -1.92
N LEU A 99 -4.63 3.32 -2.22
CA LEU A 99 -3.83 2.11 -2.38
C LEU A 99 -3.72 1.35 -1.06
N PHE A 100 -3.46 2.04 0.05
CA PHE A 100 -3.48 1.39 1.36
C PHE A 100 -4.86 0.78 1.65
N ASP A 101 -5.96 1.46 1.30
CA ASP A 101 -7.32 0.94 1.46
C ASP A 101 -7.56 -0.31 0.60
N ALA A 102 -7.11 -0.30 -0.65
CA ALA A 102 -7.20 -1.44 -1.55
C ALA A 102 -6.42 -2.67 -1.04
N ILE A 103 -5.22 -2.45 -0.48
CA ILE A 103 -4.44 -3.53 0.14
C ILE A 103 -5.16 -4.08 1.37
N GLN A 104 -5.69 -3.20 2.25
CA GLN A 104 -6.47 -3.63 3.41
C GLN A 104 -7.67 -4.48 3.01
N GLN A 105 -8.43 -4.03 2.01
CA GLN A 105 -9.59 -4.75 1.49
C GLN A 105 -9.18 -6.14 0.97
N ALA A 106 -8.07 -6.24 0.23
CA ALA A 106 -7.58 -7.53 -0.26
C ALA A 106 -7.19 -8.49 0.87
N ILE A 107 -6.61 -7.98 1.98
CA ILE A 107 -6.33 -8.78 3.18
C ILE A 107 -7.64 -9.28 3.80
N ASP A 108 -8.62 -8.39 3.97
CA ASP A 108 -9.91 -8.71 4.59
C ASP A 108 -10.69 -9.75 3.78
N ASP A 109 -10.64 -9.63 2.45
CA ASP A 109 -11.25 -10.55 1.49
C ASP A 109 -10.45 -11.84 1.28
N LYS A 110 -9.25 -11.93 1.87
CA LYS A 110 -8.34 -13.07 1.77
C LYS A 110 -7.96 -13.39 0.31
N ALA A 111 -7.55 -12.37 -0.44
CA ALA A 111 -6.98 -12.55 -1.77
C ALA A 111 -5.89 -13.64 -1.76
N GLU A 112 -5.82 -14.45 -2.82
CA GLU A 112 -4.90 -15.58 -2.88
C GLU A 112 -3.43 -15.13 -2.93
N LEU A 113 -3.15 -13.96 -3.53
CA LEU A 113 -1.84 -13.32 -3.53
C LEU A 113 -1.97 -11.82 -3.28
N ILE A 114 -1.17 -11.35 -2.33
CA ILE A 114 -0.92 -9.93 -2.08
C ILE A 114 0.59 -9.76 -1.99
N SER A 115 1.17 -8.97 -2.88
CA SER A 115 2.59 -8.61 -2.85
C SER A 115 2.71 -7.10 -2.83
N VAL A 116 3.37 -6.57 -1.80
CA VAL A 116 3.58 -5.13 -1.64
C VAL A 116 5.05 -4.85 -1.41
N VAL A 117 5.59 -3.88 -2.14
CA VAL A 117 6.89 -3.28 -1.88
C VAL A 117 6.65 -1.84 -1.45
N TYR A 118 7.26 -1.45 -0.33
CA TYR A 118 7.17 -0.09 0.19
C TYR A 118 8.44 0.70 -0.13
N HIS A 119 8.30 2.00 -0.37
CA HIS A 119 9.44 2.90 -0.48
C HIS A 119 10.20 2.93 0.87
N PRO A 120 11.53 2.77 0.89
CA PRO A 120 12.29 2.61 2.13
C PRO A 120 12.16 3.81 3.07
N ASP A 121 12.19 5.03 2.53
CA ASP A 121 12.20 6.28 3.32
C ASP A 121 10.84 6.96 3.43
N LEU A 122 9.96 6.74 2.44
CA LEU A 122 8.69 7.46 2.32
C LEU A 122 7.50 6.55 2.64
N HIS A 123 7.73 5.25 2.80
CA HIS A 123 6.77 4.27 3.32
C HIS A 123 5.48 4.05 2.52
N TYR A 124 5.25 4.78 1.42
CA TYR A 124 4.15 4.50 0.51
C TYR A 124 4.37 3.18 -0.25
N PRO A 125 3.28 2.50 -0.70
CA PRO A 125 3.39 1.33 -1.56
C PRO A 125 3.97 1.73 -2.92
N SER A 126 5.20 1.30 -3.24
CA SER A 126 5.85 1.57 -4.52
C SER A 126 5.52 0.53 -5.58
N SER A 127 5.19 -0.70 -5.17
CA SER A 127 4.69 -1.76 -6.05
C SER A 127 3.61 -2.53 -5.30
N VAL A 128 2.48 -2.80 -5.95
CA VAL A 128 1.36 -3.56 -5.40
C VAL A 128 0.89 -4.54 -6.45
N VAL A 129 0.76 -5.81 -6.10
CA VAL A 129 0.11 -6.85 -6.91
C VAL A 129 -0.94 -7.53 -6.04
N ILE A 130 -2.18 -7.55 -6.52
CA ILE A 130 -3.30 -8.24 -5.88
C ILE A 130 -3.90 -9.20 -6.91
N ASP A 131 -4.01 -10.47 -6.52
CA ASP A 131 -4.68 -11.51 -7.29
C ASP A 131 -5.61 -12.30 -6.35
N TYR A 132 -6.91 -12.27 -6.67
CA TYR A 132 -7.95 -12.97 -5.91
C TYR A 132 -8.11 -14.44 -6.33
N SER A 133 -7.54 -14.84 -7.48
CA SER A 133 -7.66 -16.20 -8.01
C SER A 133 -6.48 -16.57 -8.93
N LEU A 134 -5.57 -17.40 -8.44
CA LEU A 134 -4.38 -17.92 -9.13
C LEU A 134 -4.69 -18.77 -10.38
N ILE A 135 -5.96 -19.09 -10.61
CA ILE A 135 -6.43 -19.86 -11.78
C ILE A 135 -7.07 -18.97 -12.87
N GLN A 136 -7.28 -17.67 -12.61
CA GLN A 136 -7.91 -16.73 -13.55
C GLN A 136 -6.96 -15.55 -13.87
N VAL A 137 -6.25 -15.67 -15.00
CA VAL A 137 -5.20 -14.74 -15.48
C VAL A 137 -5.69 -13.31 -15.82
N VAL A 138 -6.95 -12.97 -15.56
CA VAL A 138 -7.58 -11.69 -15.96
C VAL A 138 -7.94 -10.78 -14.80
N GLU A 139 -7.77 -11.22 -13.55
CA GLU A 139 -8.13 -10.44 -12.35
C GLU A 139 -6.93 -9.79 -11.64
N GLU A 140 -5.70 -10.02 -12.12
CA GLU A 140 -4.51 -9.41 -11.55
C GLU A 140 -4.45 -7.92 -11.92
N VAL A 141 -4.42 -7.07 -10.89
CA VAL A 141 -4.11 -5.65 -11.04
C VAL A 141 -2.84 -5.34 -10.26
N GLY A 142 -1.86 -4.82 -10.99
CA GLY A 142 -0.61 -4.30 -10.48
C GLY A 142 -0.58 -2.77 -10.52
N TYR A 143 0.06 -2.16 -9.53
CA TYR A 143 0.33 -0.72 -9.47
C TYR A 143 1.82 -0.50 -9.25
N GLU A 144 2.43 0.35 -10.07
CA GLU A 144 3.81 0.81 -9.90
C GLU A 144 3.81 2.31 -9.66
N ILE A 145 4.41 2.75 -8.54
CA ILE A 145 4.42 4.14 -8.08
C ILE A 145 5.87 4.62 -7.97
N SER A 146 6.15 5.76 -8.59
CA SER A 146 7.49 6.36 -8.65
C SER A 146 7.44 7.88 -8.60
N ASP A 147 8.62 8.51 -8.47
CA ASP A 147 8.79 9.96 -8.56
C ASP A 147 7.86 10.78 -7.64
N LEU A 148 7.62 10.29 -6.41
CA LEU A 148 6.82 11.04 -5.44
C LEU A 148 7.55 12.30 -5.00
N VAL A 149 6.90 13.45 -5.19
CA VAL A 149 7.41 14.76 -4.80
C VAL A 149 6.35 15.50 -3.97
N PRO A 150 6.62 15.82 -2.69
CA PRO A 150 5.77 16.70 -1.89
C PRO A 150 5.73 18.10 -2.50
N ALA A 151 4.54 18.71 -2.53
CA ALA A 151 4.39 20.09 -3.01
C ALA A 151 5.23 21.05 -2.15
N GLY A 152 6.02 21.90 -2.81
CA GLY A 152 6.96 22.81 -2.13
C GLY A 152 8.37 22.25 -1.93
N SER A 153 8.64 20.99 -2.30
CA SER A 153 10.02 20.51 -2.44
C SER A 153 10.70 21.21 -3.62
N PRO A 154 11.94 21.72 -3.49
CA PRO A 154 12.65 22.28 -4.62
C PRO A 154 12.80 21.20 -5.70
N SER A 155 12.30 21.48 -6.91
CA SER A 155 12.52 20.60 -8.06
C SER A 155 14.02 20.40 -8.23
N SER A 156 14.46 19.14 -8.26
CA SER A 156 15.86 18.73 -8.46
C SER A 156 16.42 19.07 -9.86
N THR A 157 15.83 20.04 -10.57
CA THR A 157 16.23 20.46 -11.93
C THR A 157 17.17 21.66 -11.93
N MET A 158 17.62 22.20 -10.79
CA MET A 158 18.61 23.29 -10.76
C MET A 158 19.78 23.04 -9.82
N GLU A 159 20.54 21.97 -10.06
CA GLU A 159 21.93 21.89 -9.59
C GLU A 159 22.87 21.56 -10.75
N ARG A 160 22.99 22.52 -11.67
CA ARG A 160 24.20 22.68 -12.47
C ARG A 160 24.54 24.16 -12.59
N VAL A 161 25.07 24.70 -11.50
CA VAL A 161 25.79 25.98 -11.50
C VAL A 161 27.21 25.69 -10.99
N HIS A 162 28.15 25.81 -11.93
CA HIS A 162 29.57 26.11 -11.78
C HIS A 162 30.55 24.99 -11.38
N GLY A 163 31.44 24.74 -12.34
CA GLY A 163 32.76 24.13 -12.25
C GLY A 163 33.43 24.29 -13.60
#